data_AF-A0A7M3ZUB0-F1
#
_entry.id   AF-A0A7M3ZUB0-F1
#
_cell.length_a   1.000
_cell.length_b   1.000
_cell.length_c   1.000
_cell.angle_alpha   90.00
_cell.angle_beta   90.00
_cell.angle_gamma   90.00
#
_symmetry.space_group_name_H-M   'P 1'
#
loop_
_entity.id
_entity.type
_entity.pdbx_description
1 polymer ?
#
loop_
_entity_poly.entity_id
_entity_poly.type
_entity_poly.pdbx_seq_one_letter_code
_entity_poly.pdbx_strand_id
1 'polypeptide(L)'
;IVESRLAGWWAHQLNLPCLRLWLDVNDEERARRVAHREGLTLEAASEANARRSEVDGARFRALYDLVPEDPEPYTHVVDASTLNASQILEHVVELLEASP
;
A
#
# COMPACT_ATOMS: atom_id res chain seq x y z
N ILE A 1 3.89 -14.65 -2.65
CA ILE A 1 3.56 -13.23 -2.37
C ILE A 1 3.83 -12.44 -3.64
N VAL A 2 2.88 -11.59 -4.07
CA VAL A 2 3.05 -10.69 -5.22
C VAL A 2 2.83 -9.27 -4.70
N GLU A 3 3.84 -8.41 -4.87
CA GLU A 3 3.75 -6.99 -4.51
C GLU A 3 3.61 -6.16 -5.80
N SER A 4 2.50 -5.44 -5.92
CA SER A 4 2.26 -4.48 -6.99
C SER A 4 1.02 -3.66 -6.69
N ARG A 5 0.99 -2.41 -7.16
CA ARG A 5 -0.20 -1.55 -7.12
C ARG A 5 -1.39 -2.10 -7.94
N LEU A 6 -1.14 -3.01 -8.88
CA LEU A 6 -2.20 -3.67 -9.67
C LEU A 6 -2.49 -5.11 -9.22
N ALA A 7 -1.67 -5.70 -8.35
CA ALA A 7 -1.84 -7.12 -7.98
C ALA A 7 -3.20 -7.38 -7.31
N GLY A 8 -3.64 -6.49 -6.41
CA GLY A 8 -4.95 -6.58 -5.78
C GLY A 8 -6.08 -6.51 -6.81
N TRP A 9 -6.01 -5.56 -7.74
CA TRP A 9 -7.00 -5.38 -8.81
C TRP A 9 -7.09 -6.60 -9.74
N TRP A 10 -5.97 -7.14 -10.20
CA TRP A 10 -6.00 -8.34 -11.04
C TRP A 10 -6.56 -9.55 -10.31
N ALA A 11 -6.15 -9.77 -9.05
CA ALA A 11 -6.68 -10.86 -8.24
C ALA A 11 -8.18 -10.70 -7.96
N HIS A 12 -8.65 -9.46 -7.76
CA HIS A 12 -10.06 -9.14 -7.62
C HIS A 12 -10.87 -9.51 -8.88
N GLN A 13 -10.46 -8.98 -10.03
CA GLN A 13 -11.15 -9.17 -11.31
C GLN A 13 -11.19 -10.63 -11.75
N LEU A 14 -10.12 -11.38 -11.46
CA LEU A 14 -10.01 -12.80 -11.76
C LEU A 14 -10.64 -13.72 -10.70
N ASN A 15 -11.22 -13.14 -9.62
CA ASN A 15 -11.78 -13.88 -8.48
C ASN A 15 -10.82 -14.93 -7.92
N LEU A 16 -9.54 -14.58 -7.78
CA LEU A 16 -8.54 -15.51 -7.26
C LEU A 16 -8.79 -15.77 -5.76
N PRO A 17 -8.71 -17.04 -5.31
CA PRO A 17 -8.89 -17.39 -3.91
C PRO A 17 -7.62 -17.07 -3.12
N CYS A 18 -7.35 -15.79 -2.91
CA CYS A 18 -6.18 -15.34 -2.15
C CYS A 18 -6.48 -14.09 -1.31
N LEU A 19 -5.68 -13.93 -0.26
CA LEU A 19 -5.64 -12.73 0.55
C LEU A 19 -5.09 -11.57 -0.32
N ARG A 20 -5.80 -10.43 -0.34
CA ARG A 20 -5.40 -9.21 -1.05
C ARG A 20 -5.27 -8.12 0.00
N LEU A 21 -4.03 -7.75 0.34
CA LEU A 21 -3.75 -6.82 1.44
C LEU A 21 -3.34 -5.44 0.95
N TRP A 22 -3.88 -4.40 1.59
CA TRP A 22 -3.41 -3.02 1.47
C TRP A 22 -2.80 -2.59 2.81
N LEU A 23 -1.53 -2.16 2.79
CA LEU A 23 -0.87 -1.57 3.94
C LEU A 23 -1.01 -0.05 3.84
N ASP A 24 -1.98 0.49 4.56
CA ASP A 24 -2.20 1.92 4.60
C ASP A 24 -1.22 2.57 5.58
N VAL A 25 -0.65 3.70 5.18
CA VAL A 25 0.31 4.46 6.00
C VAL A 25 0.07 5.93 5.72
N ASN A 26 -0.19 6.69 6.78
CA ASN A 26 -0.38 8.13 6.67
C ASN A 26 0.85 8.84 6.09
N ASP A 27 0.64 10.03 5.53
CA ASP A 27 1.68 10.75 4.79
C ASP A 27 2.88 11.13 5.66
N GLU A 28 2.66 11.48 6.92
CA GLU A 28 3.74 11.88 7.84
C GLU A 28 4.68 10.71 8.14
N GLU A 29 4.14 9.54 8.50
CA GLU A 29 4.93 8.34 8.78
C GLU A 29 5.61 7.84 7.50
N ARG A 30 4.92 7.89 6.35
CA ARG A 30 5.52 7.54 5.07
C ARG A 30 6.72 8.43 4.75
N ALA A 31 6.58 9.75 4.93
CA ALA A 31 7.67 10.69 4.73
C ALA A 31 8.82 10.43 5.71
N ARG A 32 8.53 10.15 6.99
CA ARG A 32 9.52 9.81 8.00
C ARG A 32 10.33 8.56 7.63
N ARG A 33 9.66 7.49 7.18
CA ARG A 33 10.31 6.23 6.75
C ARG A 33 11.18 6.43 5.52
N VAL A 34 10.70 7.17 4.52
CA VAL A 34 11.45 7.49 3.29
C VAL A 34 12.67 8.36 3.62
N ALA A 35 12.49 9.41 4.41
CA ALA A 35 13.56 10.29 4.86
C ALA A 35 14.67 9.51 5.57
N HIS A 36 14.31 8.64 6.51
CA HIS A 36 15.26 7.79 7.21
C HIS A 36 15.99 6.83 6.27
N ARG A 37 15.29 6.17 5.34
CA ARG A 37 15.88 5.21 4.40
C ARG A 37 16.83 5.86 3.40
N GLU A 38 16.48 7.06 2.91
CA GLU A 38 17.16 7.71 1.79
C GLU A 38 18.09 8.84 2.23
N GLY A 39 18.16 9.14 3.53
CA GLY A 39 19.00 10.22 4.08
C GLY A 39 18.50 11.61 3.69
N LEU A 40 17.19 11.78 3.51
CA LEU A 40 16.54 13.04 3.14
C LEU A 40 16.02 13.77 4.39
N THR A 41 15.65 15.04 4.23
CA THR A 41 14.82 15.74 5.22
C THR A 41 13.37 15.26 5.15
N LEU A 42 12.63 15.41 6.25
CA LEU A 42 11.20 15.08 6.30
C LEU A 42 10.40 15.86 5.24
N GLU A 43 10.71 17.15 5.08
CA GLU A 43 10.08 18.03 4.10
C GLU A 43 10.34 17.55 2.66
N ALA A 44 11.59 17.27 2.31
CA ALA A 44 11.94 16.78 0.97
C ALA A 44 11.26 15.43 0.65
N ALA A 45 11.20 14.52 1.63
CA ALA A 45 10.51 13.24 1.48
C ALA A 45 8.99 13.42 1.33
N SER A 46 8.38 14.33 2.09
CA SER A 46 6.95 14.64 2.01
C SER A 46 6.57 15.19 0.64
N GLU A 47 7.31 16.19 0.14
CA GLU A 47 7.08 16.77 -1.18
C GLU A 47 7.28 15.75 -2.30
N ALA A 48 8.32 14.92 -2.22
CA ALA A 48 8.58 13.87 -3.19
C ALA A 48 7.46 12.81 -3.20
N ASN A 49 6.97 12.41 -2.03
CA ASN A 49 5.86 11.47 -1.89
C ASN A 49 4.57 12.04 -2.51
N ALA A 50 4.20 13.28 -2.16
CA ALA A 50 3.00 13.92 -2.69
C ALA A 50 3.01 14.03 -4.22
N ARG A 51 4.15 14.48 -4.78
CA ARG A 51 4.34 14.57 -6.23
C ARG A 51 4.25 13.21 -6.91
N ARG A 52 4.84 12.18 -6.30
CA ARG A 52 4.77 10.81 -6.81
C ARG A 52 3.34 10.28 -6.80
N SER A 53 2.60 10.48 -5.71
CA SER A 53 1.20 10.05 -5.61
C SER A 53 0.32 10.74 -6.66
N GLU A 54 0.52 12.03 -6.92
CA GLU A 54 -0.21 12.75 -7.96
C GLU A 54 0.07 12.18 -9.37
N VAL A 55 1.35 12.02 -9.72
CA VAL A 55 1.77 11.47 -11.02
C VAL A 55 1.29 10.02 -11.19
N ASP A 56 1.43 9.20 -10.15
CA ASP A 56 0.99 7.81 -10.17
C ASP A 56 -0.54 7.74 -10.29
N GLY A 57 -1.29 8.53 -9.52
CA GLY A 57 -2.75 8.58 -9.60
C GLY A 57 -3.26 9.02 -10.98
N ALA A 58 -2.65 10.04 -11.58
CA ALA A 58 -2.98 10.46 -12.94
C ALA A 58 -2.71 9.35 -13.97
N ARG A 59 -1.57 8.67 -13.85
CA ARG A 59 -1.19 7.57 -14.75
C ARG A 59 -2.14 6.38 -14.62
N PHE A 60 -2.53 5.99 -13.40
CA PHE A 60 -3.43 4.85 -13.19
C PHE A 60 -4.84 5.13 -13.69
N ARG A 61 -5.37 6.34 -13.47
CA ARG A 61 -6.65 6.74 -14.08
C ARG A 61 -6.57 6.71 -15.61
N ALA A 62 -5.53 7.27 -16.20
CA ALA A 62 -5.42 7.33 -17.67
C ALA A 62 -5.26 5.96 -18.34
N LEU A 63 -4.56 5.01 -17.70
CA LEU A 63 -4.24 3.71 -18.30
C LEU A 63 -5.25 2.61 -17.96
N TYR A 64 -5.87 2.68 -16.78
CA TYR A 64 -6.68 1.59 -16.23
C TYR A 64 -8.06 2.04 -15.74
N ASP A 65 -8.34 3.35 -15.71
CA ASP A 65 -9.53 3.92 -15.07
C ASP A 65 -9.66 3.57 -13.59
N LEU A 66 -8.51 3.47 -12.89
CA LEU A 66 -8.43 3.08 -11.48
C LEU A 66 -7.85 4.18 -10.60
N VAL A 67 -8.28 4.19 -9.34
CA VAL A 67 -7.64 4.95 -8.25
C VAL A 67 -6.74 3.99 -7.46
N PRO A 68 -5.42 4.22 -7.40
CA PRO A 68 -4.50 3.30 -6.70
C PRO A 68 -4.79 3.10 -5.22
N GLU A 69 -5.38 4.10 -4.58
CA GLU A 69 -5.74 4.11 -3.15
C GLU A 69 -7.10 3.48 -2.86
N ASP A 70 -7.83 3.02 -3.88
CA ASP A 70 -9.13 2.39 -3.69
C ASP A 70 -8.98 1.09 -2.88
N PRO A 71 -9.71 0.94 -1.75
CA PRO A 71 -9.67 -0.28 -0.95
C PRO A 71 -10.48 -1.44 -1.56
N GLU A 72 -11.37 -1.21 -2.53
CA GLU A 72 -12.26 -2.23 -3.13
C GLU A 72 -11.56 -3.55 -3.52
N PRO A 73 -10.40 -3.56 -4.21
CA PRO A 73 -9.76 -4.79 -4.63
C PRO A 73 -9.04 -5.53 -3.50
N TYR A 74 -9.06 -5.04 -2.26
CA TYR A 74 -8.36 -5.63 -1.13
C TYR A 74 -9.35 -6.31 -0.18
N THR A 75 -9.03 -7.53 0.27
CA THR A 75 -9.82 -8.22 1.27
C THR A 75 -9.61 -7.61 2.67
N HIS A 76 -8.44 -7.05 2.93
CA HIS A 76 -8.15 -6.35 4.17
C HIS A 76 -7.28 -5.12 3.92
N VAL A 77 -7.54 -4.09 4.72
CA VAL A 77 -6.71 -2.88 4.83
C VAL A 77 -6.12 -2.87 6.24
N VAL A 78 -4.80 -2.76 6.35
CA VAL A 78 -4.06 -2.71 7.61
C VAL A 78 -3.46 -1.33 7.77
N ASP A 79 -3.83 -0.60 8.82
CA ASP A 79 -3.15 0.65 9.18
C ASP A 79 -1.78 0.32 9.78
N ALA A 80 -0.74 0.58 8.99
CA ALA A 80 0.66 0.33 9.32
C ALA A 80 1.39 1.61 9.77
N SER A 81 0.67 2.69 10.09
CA SER A 81 1.23 3.98 10.51
C SER A 81 1.98 3.91 11.84
N THR A 82 1.57 3.01 12.74
CA THR A 82 2.18 2.85 14.07
C THR A 82 2.91 1.52 14.24
N LEU A 83 2.84 0.66 13.22
CA LEU A 83 3.39 -0.70 13.24
C LEU A 83 4.79 -0.74 12.63
N ASN A 84 5.67 -1.51 13.26
CA ASN A 84 6.92 -1.92 12.64
C ASN A 84 6.74 -3.17 11.75
N ALA A 85 7.78 -3.52 10.99
CA ALA A 85 7.72 -4.64 10.04
C ALA A 85 7.36 -5.99 10.70
N SER A 86 7.84 -6.25 11.93
CA SER A 86 7.54 -7.51 12.63
C SER A 86 6.08 -7.57 13.09
N GLN A 87 5.53 -6.45 13.57
CA GLN A 87 4.12 -6.36 13.96
C GLN A 87 3.19 -6.49 12.75
N ILE A 88 3.57 -5.91 11.61
CA ILE A 88 2.83 -6.09 10.35
C ILE A 88 2.87 -7.57 9.94
N LEU A 89 4.03 -8.21 10.02
CA LEU A 89 4.18 -9.63 9.67
C LEU A 89 3.29 -10.51 10.55
N GLU A 90 3.31 -10.31 11.87
CA GLU A 90 2.47 -11.05 12.81
C GLU A 90 0.98 -10.92 12.44
N HIS A 91 0.52 -9.69 12.22
CA HIS A 91 -0.87 -9.44 11.82
C HIS A 91 -1.25 -10.11 10.50
N VAL A 92 -0.35 -10.10 9.51
CA VAL A 92 -0.58 -10.75 8.21
C VAL A 92 -0.61 -12.28 8.34
N VAL A 93 0.21 -12.86 9.20
CA VAL A 93 0.18 -14.31 9.47
C VAL A 93 -1.14 -14.70 10.11
N GLU A 94 -1.63 -13.94 11.09
CA GLU A 94 -2.94 -14.18 11.72
C GLU A 94 -4.07 -14.17 10.68
N LEU A 95 -4.07 -13.21 9.75
CA LEU A 95 -5.06 -13.15 8.67
C LEU A 95 -5.00 -14.35 7.72
N LEU A 96 -3.80 -14.86 7.44
CA LEU A 96 -3.60 -16.04 6.61
C LEU A 96 -4.11 -17.31 7.30
N GLU A 97 -3.88 -17.45 8.61
CA GLU A 97 -4.33 -18.61 9.39
C GLU A 97 -5.83 -18.61 9.64
N ALA A 98 -6.46 -17.43 9.72
CA ALA A 98 -7.91 -17.29 9.87
C ALA A 98 -8.68 -17.48 8.55
N SER A 99 -7.99 -17.42 7.40
CA SER A 99 -8.60 -17.62 6.09
C SER A 99 -8.73 -19.13 5.80
N PRO A 100 -9.95 -19.65 5.54
CA PRO A 100 -10.19 -21.09 5.33
C PRO A 100 -9.62 -21.64 4.02
#